data_AF-A0A833E3T5-F1
#
_entry.id   AF-A0A833E3T5-F1
#
_cell.length_a   1.000
_cell.length_b   1.000
_cell.length_c   1.000
_cell.angle_alpha   90.00
_cell.angle_beta   90.00
_cell.angle_gamma   90.00
#
_symmetry.space_group_name_H-M   'P 1'
#
loop_
_entity.id
_entity.type
_entity.pdbx_description
1 polymer ?
#
loop_
_entity_poly.entity_id
_entity_poly.type
_entity_poly.pdbx_seq_one_letter_code
_entity_poly.pdbx_strand_id
1 'polypeptide(L)'
;VINYYGIWGCSKSNPWLISYNHPKGLLRVQREEVDFVKSALITFSEYRDKPINIVVLGVSGSVKKSREKFLKEPHVEYYKVIRMRKKEKRDNYVRD
;
A
#
# COMPACT_ATOMS: atom_id res chain seq x y z
N VAL A 1 -11.08 -8.97 -1.96
CA VAL A 1 -10.89 -9.82 -0.75
C VAL A 1 -12.22 -10.33 -0.23
N ILE A 2 -13.19 -9.47 0.13
CA ILE A 2 -14.49 -9.91 0.70
C ILE A 2 -15.25 -10.93 -0.18
N ASN A 3 -15.28 -10.76 -1.50
CA ASN A 3 -15.96 -11.71 -2.40
C ASN A 3 -15.32 -13.10 -2.43
N TYR A 4 -14.01 -13.20 -2.16
CA TYR A 4 -13.28 -14.46 -2.12
C TYR A 4 -13.32 -15.10 -0.72
N TYR A 5 -13.20 -14.26 0.32
CA TYR A 5 -12.91 -14.71 1.68
C TYR A 5 -14.07 -14.52 2.67
N GLY A 6 -15.18 -13.96 2.20
CA GLY A 6 -16.33 -13.60 3.02
C GLY A 6 -15.99 -12.52 4.05
N ILE A 7 -16.97 -12.21 4.91
CA ILE A 7 -16.83 -11.24 5.99
C ILE A 7 -15.81 -11.74 7.03
N TRP A 8 -15.90 -13.01 7.41
CA TRP A 8 -15.01 -13.63 8.40
C TRP A 8 -13.54 -13.60 7.96
N GLY A 9 -13.25 -14.04 6.73
CA GLY A 9 -11.88 -14.01 6.20
C GLY A 9 -11.36 -12.59 5.98
N CYS A 10 -12.22 -11.65 5.59
CA CYS A 10 -11.85 -10.23 5.51
C CYS A 10 -11.45 -9.67 6.88
N SER A 11 -12.19 -10.00 7.94
CA SER A 11 -11.86 -9.62 9.31
C SER A 11 -10.53 -10.22 9.77
N LYS A 12 -10.27 -11.49 9.43
CA LYS A 12 -9.04 -12.20 9.82
C LYS A 12 -7.80 -11.66 9.09
N SER A 13 -7.93 -11.36 7.80
CA SER A 13 -6.84 -10.87 6.96
C SER A 13 -6.53 -9.38 7.16
N ASN A 14 -7.51 -8.59 7.63
CA ASN A 14 -7.42 -7.16 7.90
C ASN A 14 -6.65 -6.38 6.80
N PRO A 15 -7.11 -6.46 5.54
CA PRO A 15 -6.42 -5.83 4.42
C PRO A 15 -6.51 -4.30 4.53
N TRP A 16 -5.36 -3.62 4.49
CA TRP A 16 -5.30 -2.16 4.58
C TRP A 16 -4.34 -1.57 3.54
N LEU A 17 -4.85 -0.75 2.63
CA LEU A 17 -4.04 -0.08 1.62
C LEU A 17 -3.27 1.08 2.27
N ILE A 18 -1.95 0.96 2.36
CA ILE A 18 -1.08 1.97 3.00
C ILE A 18 -0.83 3.13 2.03
N SER A 19 -0.49 2.80 0.79
CA SER A 19 -0.15 3.79 -0.23
C SER A 19 -0.37 3.21 -1.61
N TYR A 20 -0.82 4.04 -2.54
CA TYR A 20 -0.97 3.68 -3.94
C TYR A 20 -0.55 4.87 -4.80
N ASN A 21 0.42 4.62 -5.67
CA ASN A 21 0.84 5.56 -6.70
C ASN A 21 0.99 4.75 -8.00
N HIS A 22 0.08 4.96 -8.95
CA HIS A 22 -0.03 4.12 -10.13
C HIS A 22 1.33 3.99 -10.85
N PRO A 23 1.81 2.78 -11.16
CA PRO A 23 1.10 1.49 -11.11
C PRO A 23 1.31 0.66 -9.81
N LYS A 24 2.06 1.15 -8.82
CA LYS A 24 2.47 0.37 -7.66
C LYS A 24 1.70 0.76 -6.39
N GLY A 25 1.62 -0.18 -5.45
CA GLY A 25 1.01 0.06 -4.14
C GLY A 25 1.56 -0.83 -3.05
N LEU A 26 1.19 -0.48 -1.82
CA LEU A 26 1.48 -1.27 -0.62
C LEU A 26 0.19 -1.63 0.08
N LEU A 27 -0.05 -2.93 0.20
CA LEU A 27 -1.16 -3.51 0.94
C LEU A 27 -0.61 -4.17 2.20
N ARG A 28 -1.12 -3.77 3.37
CA ARG A 28 -0.88 -4.46 4.64
C ARG A 28 -1.89 -5.59 4.78
N VAL A 29 -1.42 -6.74 5.25
CA VAL A 29 -2.23 -7.91 5.56
C VAL A 29 -1.68 -8.60 6.79
N GLN A 30 -2.49 -9.45 7.41
CA GLN A 30 -2.05 -10.35 8.47
C GLN A 30 -1.07 -11.41 7.92
N ARG A 31 -0.02 -11.74 8.69
CA ARG A 31 1.09 -12.59 8.24
C ARG A 31 0.65 -13.98 7.83
N GLU A 32 -0.28 -14.57 8.58
CA GLU A 32 -0.80 -15.92 8.37
C GLU A 32 -1.75 -16.00 7.16
N GLU A 33 -2.27 -14.86 6.71
CA GLU A 33 -3.32 -14.77 5.70
C GLU A 33 -2.81 -14.29 4.33
N VAL A 34 -1.49 -14.16 4.20
CA VAL A 34 -0.83 -13.61 3.00
C VAL A 34 -1.22 -14.36 1.73
N ASP A 35 -1.20 -15.69 1.77
CA ASP A 35 -1.43 -16.50 0.56
C ASP A 35 -2.89 -16.47 0.12
N PHE A 36 -3.83 -16.41 1.07
CA PHE A 36 -5.24 -16.22 0.75
C PHE A 36 -5.51 -14.86 0.12
N VAL A 37 -4.87 -13.80 0.62
CA VAL A 37 -5.01 -12.47 -0.01
C VAL A 37 -4.39 -12.45 -1.40
N LYS A 38 -3.25 -13.11 -1.64
CA LYS A 38 -2.68 -13.24 -3.00
C LYS A 38 -3.67 -13.90 -3.95
N SER A 39 -4.25 -15.04 -3.55
CA SER A 39 -5.27 -15.73 -4.34
C SER A 39 -6.47 -14.83 -4.61
N ALA A 40 -6.93 -14.10 -3.59
CA ALA A 40 -8.04 -13.15 -3.73
C ALA A 40 -7.73 -11.96 -4.65
N LEU A 41 -6.47 -11.57 -4.82
CA LEU A 41 -6.09 -10.47 -5.71
C LEU A 41 -6.05 -10.92 -7.18
N ILE A 42 -5.67 -12.16 -7.44
CA ILE A 42 -5.59 -12.75 -8.79
C ILE A 42 -6.99 -12.88 -9.42
N THR A 43 -8.03 -13.06 -8.62
CA THR A 43 -9.41 -13.18 -9.13
C THR A 43 -10.01 -11.86 -9.61
N PHE A 44 -9.36 -10.72 -9.36
CA PHE A 44 -9.81 -9.43 -9.89
C PHE A 44 -9.28 -9.24 -11.31
N SER A 45 -10.17 -9.37 -12.29
CA SER A 45 -9.87 -9.17 -13.72
C SER A 45 -10.39 -7.85 -14.28
N GLU A 46 -11.32 -7.18 -13.60
CA GLU A 46 -12.00 -6.00 -14.14
C GLU A 46 -12.38 -4.98 -13.05
N TYR A 47 -12.34 -3.70 -13.39
CA TYR A 47 -12.88 -2.60 -12.60
C TYR A 47 -13.52 -1.54 -13.50
N ARG A 48 -14.84 -1.33 -13.37
CA ARG A 48 -15.62 -0.36 -14.16
C ARG A 48 -15.39 -0.53 -15.67
N ASP A 49 -15.60 -1.74 -16.19
CA ASP A 49 -15.47 -2.08 -17.61
C ASP A 49 -14.03 -1.96 -18.16
N LYS A 50 -13.04 -1.78 -17.28
CA LYS A 50 -11.63 -1.75 -17.64
C LYS A 50 -10.92 -2.99 -17.11
N PRO A 51 -10.21 -3.75 -17.96
CA PRO A 51 -9.44 -4.89 -17.50
C PRO A 51 -8.34 -4.41 -16.56
N ILE A 52 -8.17 -5.11 -15.44
CA ILE A 52 -7.11 -4.87 -14.47
C ILE A 52 -6.30 -6.16 -14.26
N ASN A 53 -5.02 -5.99 -13.96
CA ASN A 53 -4.15 -7.09 -13.59
C ASN A 53 -3.36 -6.70 -12.34
N ILE A 54 -3.57 -7.42 -11.24
CA ILE A 54 -2.90 -7.17 -9.97
C ILE A 54 -1.74 -8.17 -9.83
N VAL A 55 -0.52 -7.67 -10.02
CA VAL A 55 0.70 -8.49 -9.86
C VAL A 55 1.34 -8.22 -8.51
N VAL A 56 1.51 -9.27 -7.70
CA VAL A 56 2.19 -9.18 -6.42
C VAL A 56 3.71 -9.24 -6.63
N LEU A 57 4.40 -8.12 -6.44
CA LEU A 57 5.87 -8.04 -6.58
C LEU A 57 6.64 -8.78 -5.48
N GLY A 58 6.04 -8.88 -4.29
CA GLY A 58 6.61 -9.59 -3.15
C GLY A 58 6.00 -9.14 -1.83
N VAL A 59 6.46 -9.77 -0.74
CA VAL A 59 5.95 -9.54 0.62
C VAL A 59 7.13 -9.28 1.55
N SER A 60 6.96 -8.37 2.51
CA SER A 60 7.93 -8.11 3.56
C SER A 60 7.23 -7.66 4.84
N GLY A 61 7.85 -7.90 5.99
CA GLY A 61 7.31 -7.51 7.31
C GLY A 61 7.52 -6.02 7.66
N SER A 62 8.17 -5.23 6.79
CA SER A 62 8.41 -3.81 7.04
C SER A 62 8.03 -2.98 5.82
N VAL A 63 7.30 -1.88 6.07
CA VAL A 63 6.95 -0.89 5.04
C VAL A 63 8.21 -0.29 4.43
N LYS A 64 9.22 0.04 5.25
CA LYS A 64 10.49 0.61 4.78
C LYS A 64 11.19 -0.32 3.79
N LYS A 65 11.41 -1.58 4.18
CA LYS A 65 12.05 -2.58 3.31
C LYS A 65 11.24 -2.84 2.04
N SER A 66 9.91 -2.84 2.14
CA SER A 66 9.03 -3.02 0.98
C SER A 66 9.16 -1.88 -0.03
N ARG A 67 9.22 -0.63 0.45
CA ARG A 67 9.42 0.55 -0.39
C ARG A 67 10.76 0.52 -1.12
N GLU A 68 11.82 0.26 -0.37
CA GLU A 68 13.18 0.20 -0.92
C GLU A 68 13.32 -0.93 -1.96
N LYS A 69 12.83 -2.14 -1.64
CA LYS A 69 13.01 -3.33 -2.49
C LYS A 69 12.10 -3.34 -3.72
N PHE A 70 10.81 -3.03 -3.55
CA PHE A 70 9.81 -3.26 -4.61
C PHE A 70 9.36 -1.97 -5.30
N LEU A 71 9.18 -0.88 -4.55
CA LEU A 71 8.81 0.40 -5.14
C LEU A 71 10.02 1.15 -5.70
N LYS A 72 11.23 0.87 -5.21
CA LYS A 72 12.47 1.63 -5.49
C LYS A 72 12.34 3.10 -5.09
N GLU A 73 11.51 3.36 -4.08
CA GLU A 73 11.34 4.70 -3.52
C GLU A 73 12.46 4.97 -2.50
N PRO A 74 13.16 6.11 -2.60
CA PRO A 74 14.18 6.47 -1.63
C PRO A 74 13.55 6.71 -0.26
N HIS A 75 14.08 6.06 0.78
CA HIS A 75 13.66 6.33 2.14
C HIS A 75 14.18 7.69 2.60
N VAL A 76 13.28 8.67 2.73
CA VAL A 76 13.59 9.95 3.36
C VAL A 76 13.57 9.76 4.87
N GLU A 77 14.68 10.06 5.54
CA GLU A 77 14.75 9.97 7.00
C GLU A 77 13.72 10.87 7.67
N TYR A 78 13.09 10.36 8.73
CA TYR A 78 11.95 11.00 9.39
C TYR A 78 12.23 12.45 9.82
N TYR A 79 13.44 12.74 10.32
CA TYR A 79 13.81 14.11 10.71
C TYR A 79 13.84 15.08 9.52
N LYS A 80 14.19 14.62 8.32
CA LYS A 80 14.12 15.42 7.08
C LYS A 80 12.67 15.71 6.70
N VAL A 81 11.77 14.73 6.84
CA VAL A 81 10.33 14.90 6.60
C VAL A 81 9.72 15.94 7.54
N ILE A 82 10.04 15.89 8.84
CA ILE A 82 9.58 16.90 9.82
C ILE A 82 10.07 18.29 9.42
N ARG A 83 11.35 18.41 9.04
CA ARG A 83 11.96 19.69 8.65
C ARG A 83 11.30 20.27 7.40
N MET A 84 11.02 19.43 6.39
CA MET A 84 10.30 19.84 5.17
C MET A 84 8.89 20.35 5.50
N ARG A 85 8.12 19.60 6.29
CA ARG A 85 6.76 20.01 6.70
C ARG A 85 6.72 21.30 7.51
N LYS A 86 7.70 21.51 8.40
CA LYS A 86 7.85 22.78 9.13
C LYS A 86 8.14 23.95 8.18
N LYS A 87 8.95 23.72 7.15
CA LYS A 87 9.26 24.72 6.12
C LYS A 87 8.04 25.05 5.27
N GLU A 88 7.32 24.05 4.76
CA GLU A 88 6.07 24.25 4.00
C GLU A 88 5.02 25.04 4.78
N LYS A 89 4.81 24.72 6.07
CA LYS A 89 3.89 25.49 6.93
C LYS A 89 4.31 26.95 7.06
N ARG A 90 5.60 27.22 7.19
CA ARG A 90 6.13 28.59 7.27
C ARG A 90 5.96 29.32 5.94
N ASP A 91 6.27 28.67 4.83
CA ASP A 91 6.20 29.26 3.50
C ASP A 91 4.75 29.59 3.09
N ASN A 92 3.78 28.76 3.51
CA ASN A 92 2.35 29.08 3.33
C ASN A 92 1.92 30.28 4.18
N TYR A 93 2.35 30.37 5.44
CA TYR A 93 2.01 31.52 6.31
C TYR A 93 2.56 32.86 5.81
N VAL A 94 3.66 32.86 5.04
CA VAL A 94 4.26 34.09 4.48
C VAL A 94 3.60 34.50 3.15
N ARG A 95 2.81 33.60 2.54
CA ARG A 95 2.11 33.84 1.28
C ARG A 95 0.67 34.33 1.46
N ASP A 96 0.11 34.17 2.65
CA ASP A 96 -1.17 34.75 3.09
C ASP A 96 -0.95 36.13 3.72
#